data_AF-A0A9D1AJ36-F1
#
_entry.id   AF-A0A9D1AJ36-F1
#
_cell.length_a   1.000
_cell.length_b   1.000
_cell.length_c   1.000
_cell.angle_alpha   90.00
_cell.angle_beta   90.00
_cell.angle_gamma   90.00
#
_symmetry.space_group_name_H-M   'P 1'
#
loop_
_entity.id
_entity.type
_entity.pdbx_description
1 polymer ?
#
loop_
_entity_poly.entity_id
_entity_poly.type
_entity_poly.pdbx_seq_one_letter_code
_entity_poly.pdbx_strand_id
1 'polypeptide(L)'
;MALITCPHCGKQISDKSSVCVHCGGRIGAEPPQLKKYTSLTNEEKYQLEDEFYYKLHPKYGKMIGRRASIKYLKSKSSLAILFVWVVWAITFAARYLKDFIEFPLNNVLFLLAIAVSFIILIAVFIAIIASSIMLYKTHNRLIIAIKRFQKWLRDEKQIIYEPSFKSRRFRKYFDELNLKLTDY
;
A
#
# COMPACT_ATOMS: atom_id res chain seq x y z
N MET A 1 -1.96 36.05 41.43
CA MET A 1 -1.18 35.70 40.22
C MET A 1 -1.27 34.20 40.08
N ALA A 2 -2.03 33.71 39.09
CA ALA A 2 -2.12 32.27 38.88
C ALA A 2 -1.00 31.83 37.95
N LEU A 3 -0.32 30.74 38.31
CA LEU A 3 0.59 30.05 37.41
C LEU A 3 -0.25 29.09 36.56
N ILE A 4 -0.15 29.21 35.24
CA ILE A 4 -0.75 28.27 34.29
C ILE A 4 0.33 27.35 33.73
N THR A 5 -0.05 26.13 33.37
CA THR A 5 0.87 25.19 32.72
C THR A 5 0.89 25.45 31.22
N CYS A 6 2.09 25.64 30.64
CA CYS A 6 2.25 25.85 29.22
C CYS A 6 1.78 24.62 28.42
N PRO A 7 0.85 24.76 27.44
CA PRO A 7 0.36 23.64 26.63
C PRO A 7 1.42 23.05 25.69
N HIS A 8 2.49 23.79 25.41
CA HIS A 8 3.55 23.35 24.50
C HIS A 8 4.68 22.56 25.19
N CYS A 9 5.05 22.92 26.42
CA CYS A 9 6.21 22.35 27.10
C CYS A 9 5.96 21.83 28.53
N GLY A 10 4.75 22.02 29.08
CA GLY A 10 4.39 21.51 30.40
C GLY A 10 4.99 22.27 31.59
N LYS A 11 5.74 23.36 31.38
CA LYS A 11 6.30 24.20 32.46
C LYS A 11 5.31 25.26 32.93
N GLN A 12 5.43 25.67 34.19
CA GLN A 12 4.59 26.72 34.78
C GLN A 12 5.03 28.11 34.29
N ILE A 13 4.07 28.93 33.91
CA ILE A 13 4.25 30.30 33.44
C ILE A 13 3.15 31.20 34.04
N SER A 14 3.33 32.53 33.97
CA SER A 14 2.29 33.47 34.42
C SER A 14 1.08 33.44 33.49
N ASP A 15 -0.11 33.46 34.08
CA ASP A 15 -1.41 33.70 33.45
C ASP A 15 -1.46 34.89 32.47
N LYS A 16 -0.64 35.92 32.67
CA LYS A 16 -0.58 37.12 31.81
C LYS A 16 0.40 37.01 30.64
N SER A 17 1.19 35.95 30.56
CA SER A 17 2.21 35.82 29.51
C SER A 17 1.59 35.38 28.18
N SER A 18 1.72 36.19 27.13
CA SER A 18 1.29 35.86 25.76
C SER A 18 2.23 34.88 25.05
N VAL A 19 3.45 34.71 25.57
CA VAL A 19 4.49 33.84 25.04
C VAL A 19 5.18 33.10 26.19
N CYS A 20 5.38 31.80 26.05
CA CYS A 20 6.10 30.99 27.02
C CYS A 20 7.59 31.38 27.05
N VAL A 21 8.09 31.76 28.22
CA VAL A 21 9.51 32.08 28.44
C VAL A 21 10.46 30.88 28.27
N HIS A 22 9.95 29.64 28.33
CA HIS A 22 10.78 28.43 28.24
C HIS A 22 10.87 27.83 26.85
N CYS A 23 9.80 27.90 26.04
CA CYS A 23 9.76 27.28 24.71
C CYS A 23 9.44 28.28 23.58
N GLY A 24 9.11 29.53 23.89
CA GLY A 24 8.73 30.53 22.89
C GLY A 24 7.34 30.36 22.27
N GLY A 25 6.55 29.35 22.71
CA GLY A 25 5.20 29.12 22.20
C GLY A 25 4.20 30.18 22.67
N ARG A 26 3.34 30.68 21.77
CA ARG A 26 2.29 31.65 22.09
C ARG A 26 1.17 31.00 22.91
N ILE A 27 0.83 31.60 24.04
CA ILE A 27 -0.24 31.14 24.93
C ILE A 27 -1.54 31.84 24.53
N GLY A 28 -2.62 31.08 24.34
CA GLY A 28 -3.92 31.62 23.93
C GLY A 28 -4.11 31.79 22.42
N ALA A 29 -3.10 31.43 21.61
CA ALA A 29 -3.35 31.13 20.21
C ALA A 29 -4.08 29.78 20.16
N GLU A 30 -5.29 29.77 19.60
CA GLU A 30 -5.97 28.52 19.26
C GLU A 30 -4.98 27.66 18.44
N PRO A 31 -4.77 26.38 18.77
CA PRO A 31 -3.90 25.54 17.95
C PRO A 31 -4.36 25.65 16.49
N PRO A 32 -3.45 25.78 15.51
CA PRO A 32 -3.84 25.92 14.11
C PRO A 32 -4.81 24.78 13.80
N GLN A 33 -6.06 25.13 13.51
CA GLN A 33 -7.12 24.15 13.29
C GLN A 33 -6.74 23.36 12.04
N LEU A 34 -6.13 22.18 12.24
CA LEU A 34 -5.70 21.34 11.13
C LEU A 34 -6.91 20.95 10.30
N LYS A 35 -6.95 21.42 9.05
CA LYS A 35 -8.04 21.12 8.12
C LYS A 35 -8.06 19.61 7.88
N LYS A 36 -9.23 18.98 8.05
CA LYS A 36 -9.38 17.54 7.74
C LYS A 36 -9.39 17.35 6.22
N TYR A 37 -8.66 16.36 5.71
CA TYR A 37 -8.64 16.08 4.28
C TYR A 37 -10.04 15.73 3.73
N THR A 38 -10.87 15.10 4.55
CA THR A 38 -12.23 14.69 4.16
C THR A 38 -13.16 15.87 3.89
N SER A 39 -12.93 17.03 4.52
CA SER A 39 -13.74 18.24 4.33
C SER A 39 -13.32 19.08 3.13
N LEU A 40 -12.24 18.72 2.43
CA LEU A 40 -11.84 19.36 1.18
C LEU A 40 -12.81 19.00 0.04
N THR A 41 -13.02 19.95 -0.86
CA THR A 41 -13.68 19.73 -2.15
C THR A 41 -12.86 18.74 -3.00
N ASN A 42 -13.52 18.09 -3.96
CA ASN A 42 -12.82 17.15 -4.84
C ASN A 42 -11.72 17.85 -5.67
N GLU A 43 -11.93 19.10 -6.07
CA GLU A 43 -10.96 19.87 -6.83
C GLU A 43 -9.71 20.20 -6.02
N GLU A 44 -9.85 20.66 -4.77
CA GLU A 44 -8.71 20.84 -3.85
C GLU A 44 -7.95 19.53 -3.63
N LYS A 45 -8.65 18.40 -3.50
CA LYS A 45 -8.02 17.07 -3.35
C LYS A 45 -7.17 16.73 -4.56
N TYR A 46 -7.68 16.91 -5.77
CA TYR A 46 -6.94 16.66 -7.01
C TYR A 46 -5.71 17.55 -7.12
N GLN A 47 -5.83 18.84 -6.79
CA GLN A 47 -4.69 19.77 -6.81
C GLN A 47 -3.57 19.34 -5.85
N LEU A 48 -3.93 18.93 -4.63
CA LEU A 48 -2.95 18.44 -3.64
C LEU A 48 -2.27 17.15 -4.08
N GLU A 49 -3.03 16.21 -4.65
CA GLU A 49 -2.48 14.97 -5.18
C GLU A 49 -1.50 15.25 -6.33
N ASP A 50 -1.88 16.10 -7.29
CA ASP A 50 -1.03 16.47 -8.43
C ASP A 50 0.25 17.19 -7.96
N GLU A 51 0.15 18.12 -7.01
CA GLU A 51 1.30 18.81 -6.42
C GLU A 51 2.28 17.81 -5.77
N PHE A 52 1.77 16.87 -4.99
CA PHE A 52 2.58 15.83 -4.36
C PHE A 52 3.27 14.93 -5.39
N TYR A 53 2.54 14.47 -6.41
CA TYR A 53 3.11 13.60 -7.44
C TYR A 53 4.18 14.31 -8.29
N TYR A 54 3.98 15.59 -8.59
CA TYR A 54 4.98 16.39 -9.30
C TYR A 54 6.27 16.52 -8.49
N LYS A 55 6.15 16.73 -7.18
CA LYS A 55 7.29 16.81 -6.24
C LYS A 55 8.05 15.49 -6.13
N LEU A 56 7.33 14.36 -6.07
CA LEU A 56 7.94 13.03 -5.91
C LEU A 56 8.63 12.52 -7.18
N HIS A 57 8.11 12.87 -8.36
CA HIS A 57 8.61 12.40 -9.64
C HIS A 57 8.59 13.52 -10.69
N PRO A 58 9.60 14.42 -10.69
CA PRO A 58 9.66 15.54 -11.63
C PRO A 58 9.67 15.07 -13.10
N LYS A 59 10.16 13.85 -13.36
CA LYS A 59 10.21 13.25 -14.71
C LYS A 59 8.89 12.61 -15.18
N TYR A 60 7.91 12.37 -14.29
CA TYR A 60 6.70 11.57 -14.59
C TYR A 60 5.36 12.22 -14.21
N GLY A 61 5.36 13.51 -13.84
CA GLY A 61 4.20 14.25 -13.28
C GLY A 61 2.90 14.29 -14.10
N LYS A 62 2.83 13.69 -15.30
CA LYS A 62 1.60 13.61 -16.11
C LYS A 62 0.95 12.22 -16.21
N MET A 63 1.60 11.14 -15.74
CA MET A 63 1.09 9.77 -15.96
C MET A 63 0.29 9.14 -14.80
N ILE A 64 0.33 9.74 -13.60
CA ILE A 64 -0.10 9.02 -12.37
C ILE A 64 -1.54 9.40 -11.95
N GLY A 65 -2.01 10.63 -12.22
CA GLY A 65 -3.31 11.15 -11.77
C GLY A 65 -4.58 10.43 -12.28
N ARG A 66 -4.49 9.58 -13.32
CA ARG A 66 -5.66 8.84 -13.85
C ARG A 66 -5.63 7.32 -13.67
N ARG A 67 -4.50 6.71 -13.27
CA ARG A 67 -4.35 5.24 -13.30
C ARG A 67 -4.23 4.56 -11.94
N ALA A 68 -3.90 5.31 -10.87
CA ALA A 68 -3.73 4.73 -9.54
C ALA A 68 -5.05 4.21 -8.92
N SER A 69 -6.18 4.87 -9.18
CA SER A 69 -7.50 4.46 -8.67
C SER A 69 -8.18 3.36 -9.50
N ILE A 70 -7.90 3.26 -10.81
CA ILE A 70 -8.63 2.37 -11.72
C ILE A 70 -8.03 0.95 -11.79
N LYS A 71 -6.70 0.77 -11.62
CA LYS A 71 -6.09 -0.57 -11.71
C LYS A 71 -6.20 -1.41 -10.44
N TYR A 72 -6.58 -0.85 -9.30
CA TYR A 72 -6.63 -1.58 -8.04
C TYR A 72 -7.92 -2.40 -7.84
N LEU A 73 -8.99 -2.11 -8.58
CA LEU A 73 -10.26 -2.85 -8.48
C LEU A 73 -10.52 -3.87 -9.60
N LYS A 74 -9.68 -3.92 -10.65
CA LYS A 74 -9.82 -4.92 -11.72
C LYS A 74 -8.99 -6.19 -11.46
N SER A 75 -8.79 -6.54 -10.18
CA SER A 75 -8.24 -7.83 -9.71
C SER A 75 -9.33 -8.88 -9.49
N LYS A 76 -10.48 -8.77 -10.15
CA LYS A 76 -11.48 -9.87 -10.18
C LYS A 76 -11.21 -10.88 -11.30
N SER A 77 -10.42 -10.52 -12.31
CA SER A 77 -10.01 -11.47 -13.36
C SER A 77 -8.93 -12.45 -12.91
N SER A 78 -8.12 -12.15 -11.90
CA SER A 78 -7.08 -13.07 -11.40
C SER A 78 -7.66 -14.28 -10.68
N LEU A 79 -8.77 -14.13 -9.95
CA LEU A 79 -9.46 -15.25 -9.29
C LEU A 79 -10.13 -16.19 -10.30
N ALA A 80 -10.73 -15.64 -11.37
CA ALA A 80 -11.32 -16.44 -12.43
C ALA A 80 -10.24 -17.25 -13.18
N ILE A 81 -9.09 -16.64 -13.46
CA ILE A 81 -7.96 -17.32 -14.09
C ILE A 81 -7.43 -18.44 -13.17
N LEU A 82 -7.23 -18.17 -11.88
CA LEU A 82 -6.82 -19.19 -10.91
C LEU A 82 -7.82 -20.35 -10.83
N PHE A 83 -9.12 -20.08 -10.82
CA PHE A 83 -10.15 -21.12 -10.80
C PHE A 83 -10.08 -22.02 -12.04
N VAL A 84 -9.94 -21.43 -13.23
CA VAL A 84 -9.79 -22.21 -14.48
C VAL A 84 -8.53 -23.08 -14.44
N TRP A 85 -7.41 -22.57 -13.94
CA TRP A 85 -6.17 -23.35 -13.78
C TRP A 85 -6.32 -24.49 -12.78
N VAL A 86 -7.02 -24.28 -11.66
CA VAL A 86 -7.27 -25.33 -10.66
C VAL A 86 -8.15 -26.43 -11.23
N VAL A 87 -9.24 -26.07 -11.93
CA VAL A 87 -10.13 -27.05 -12.56
C VAL A 87 -9.40 -27.82 -13.67
N TRP A 88 -8.60 -27.13 -14.50
CA TRP A 88 -7.77 -27.78 -15.52
C TRP A 88 -6.74 -28.73 -14.90
N ALA A 89 -6.06 -28.33 -13.83
CA ALA A 89 -5.11 -29.19 -13.13
C ALA A 89 -5.76 -30.44 -12.51
N ILE A 90 -6.94 -30.29 -11.89
CA ILE A 90 -7.69 -31.42 -11.32
C ILE A 90 -8.14 -32.39 -12.41
N THR A 91 -8.72 -31.87 -13.50
CA THR A 91 -9.18 -32.71 -14.62
C THR A 91 -8.03 -33.40 -15.34
N PHE A 92 -6.90 -32.71 -15.51
CA PHE A 92 -5.68 -33.29 -16.07
C PHE A 92 -5.12 -34.39 -15.15
N ALA A 93 -5.03 -34.14 -13.85
CA ALA A 93 -4.58 -35.12 -12.87
C ALA A 93 -5.48 -36.37 -12.85
N ALA A 94 -6.80 -36.22 -12.92
CA ALA A 94 -7.73 -37.34 -12.97
C ALA A 94 -7.58 -38.22 -14.23
N ARG A 95 -7.36 -37.60 -15.40
CA ARG A 95 -7.03 -38.35 -16.64
C ARG A 95 -5.71 -39.10 -16.48
N TYR A 96 -4.69 -38.42 -15.98
CA TYR A 96 -3.38 -39.02 -15.76
C TYR A 96 -3.44 -40.22 -14.81
N LEU A 97 -4.25 -40.12 -13.75
CA LEU A 97 -4.41 -41.18 -12.76
C LEU A 97 -5.05 -42.44 -13.36
N LYS A 98 -5.99 -42.26 -14.30
CA LYS A 98 -6.61 -43.37 -15.02
C LYS A 98 -5.61 -44.05 -15.96
N ASP A 99 -4.90 -43.26 -16.76
CA ASP A 99 -3.91 -43.77 -17.71
C ASP A 99 -2.72 -44.45 -16.99
N PHE A 100 -2.38 -44.01 -15.78
CA PHE A 100 -1.32 -44.58 -14.95
C PHE A 100 -1.62 -46.02 -14.48
N ILE A 101 -2.89 -46.38 -14.29
CA ILE A 101 -3.27 -47.72 -13.80
C ILE A 101 -3.11 -48.79 -14.90
N GLU A 102 -3.29 -48.42 -16.16
CA GLU A 102 -3.31 -49.36 -17.28
C GLU A 102 -1.95 -49.50 -18.00
N PHE A 103 -0.98 -48.63 -17.73
CA PHE A 103 0.29 -48.59 -18.47
C PHE A 103 1.43 -49.36 -17.78
N PRO A 104 2.16 -50.23 -18.51
CA PRO A 104 3.33 -50.90 -17.98
C PRO A 104 4.50 -49.92 -17.79
N LEU A 105 5.08 -49.91 -16.59
CA LEU A 105 6.19 -49.03 -16.13
C LEU A 105 7.48 -49.09 -16.98
N ASN A 106 7.59 -50.04 -17.92
CA ASN A 106 8.81 -50.27 -18.69
C ASN A 106 8.88 -49.43 -19.97
N ASN A 107 7.83 -48.66 -20.29
CA ASN A 107 7.79 -47.85 -21.50
C ASN A 107 8.54 -46.52 -21.30
N VAL A 108 9.70 -46.39 -21.94
CA VAL A 108 10.55 -45.17 -21.89
C VAL A 108 9.76 -43.91 -22.28
N LEU A 109 8.82 -44.04 -23.21
CA LEU A 109 8.01 -42.92 -23.69
C LEU A 109 7.09 -42.35 -22.59
N PHE A 110 6.63 -43.22 -21.68
CA PHE A 110 5.81 -42.83 -20.53
C PHE A 110 6.62 -42.06 -19.50
N LEU A 111 7.85 -42.51 -19.20
CA LEU A 111 8.76 -41.80 -18.29
C LEU A 111 9.13 -40.40 -18.81
N LEU A 112 9.34 -40.26 -20.12
CA LEU A 112 9.58 -38.96 -20.76
C LEU A 112 8.36 -38.04 -20.64
N ALA A 113 7.15 -38.56 -20.85
CA ALA A 113 5.92 -37.78 -20.70
C ALA A 113 5.74 -37.27 -19.26
N ILE A 114 6.06 -38.11 -18.26
CA ILE A 114 6.05 -37.71 -16.84
C ILE A 114 7.06 -36.58 -16.62
N ALA A 115 8.31 -36.76 -17.05
CA ALA A 115 9.35 -35.74 -16.88
C ALA A 115 8.96 -34.39 -17.50
N VAL A 116 8.40 -34.40 -18.72
CA VAL A 116 7.93 -33.18 -19.40
C VAL A 116 6.78 -32.52 -18.62
N SER A 117 5.83 -33.30 -18.11
CA SER A 117 4.72 -32.75 -17.32
C SER A 117 5.19 -32.08 -16.02
N PHE A 118 6.17 -32.68 -15.31
CA PHE A 118 6.78 -32.07 -14.13
C PHE A 118 7.50 -30.76 -14.46
N ILE A 119 8.22 -30.68 -15.58
CA ILE A 119 8.88 -29.44 -16.02
C ILE A 119 7.85 -28.33 -16.25
N ILE A 120 6.73 -28.64 -16.90
CA ILE A 120 5.64 -27.68 -17.15
C ILE A 120 5.04 -27.21 -15.82
N LEU A 121 4.76 -28.13 -14.88
CA LEU A 121 4.23 -27.79 -13.57
C LEU A 121 5.17 -26.87 -12.77
N ILE A 122 6.47 -27.15 -12.77
CA ILE A 122 7.48 -26.31 -12.12
C ILE A 122 7.49 -24.91 -12.75
N ALA A 123 7.45 -24.80 -14.09
CA ALA A 123 7.44 -23.52 -14.78
C ALA A 123 6.20 -22.67 -14.42
N VAL A 124 5.02 -23.29 -14.36
CA VAL A 124 3.77 -22.63 -13.96
C VAL A 124 3.86 -22.17 -12.49
N PHE A 125 4.40 -23.00 -11.61
CA PHE A 125 4.56 -22.67 -10.19
C PHE A 125 5.48 -21.46 -9.99
N ILE A 126 6.62 -21.41 -10.70
CA ILE A 126 7.53 -20.26 -10.67
C ILE A 126 6.82 -18.99 -11.14
N ALA A 127 6.02 -19.06 -12.21
CA ALA A 127 5.27 -17.91 -12.72
C ALA A 127 4.24 -17.38 -11.70
N ILE A 128 3.55 -18.26 -10.99
CA ILE A 128 2.59 -17.88 -9.93
C ILE A 128 3.30 -17.18 -8.78
N ILE A 129 4.45 -17.71 -8.33
CA ILE A 129 5.26 -17.09 -7.27
C ILE A 129 5.75 -15.71 -7.71
N ALA A 130 6.32 -15.60 -8.91
CA ALA A 130 6.82 -14.33 -9.44
C ALA A 130 5.71 -13.27 -9.54
N SER A 131 4.53 -13.66 -10.03
CA SER A 131 3.35 -12.78 -10.09
C SER A 131 2.91 -12.32 -8.70
N SER A 132 2.88 -13.23 -7.72
CA SER A 132 2.54 -12.92 -6.33
C SER A 132 3.53 -11.95 -5.68
N ILE A 133 4.83 -12.13 -5.93
CA ILE A 133 5.89 -11.23 -5.46
C ILE A 133 5.75 -9.84 -6.09
N MET A 134 5.46 -9.76 -7.40
CA MET A 134 5.25 -8.50 -8.10
C MET A 134 4.04 -7.74 -7.56
N LEU A 135 2.93 -8.43 -7.28
CA LEU A 135 1.75 -7.85 -6.65
C LEU A 135 2.09 -7.33 -5.25
N TYR A 136 2.75 -8.14 -4.43
CA TYR A 136 3.19 -7.73 -3.09
C TYR A 136 4.07 -6.48 -3.12
N LYS A 137 5.06 -6.44 -4.02
CA LYS A 137 5.95 -5.29 -4.21
C LYS A 137 5.18 -4.03 -4.63
N THR A 138 4.17 -4.18 -5.49
CA THR A 138 3.33 -3.07 -5.94
C THR A 138 2.45 -2.53 -4.81
N HIS A 139 1.87 -3.42 -4.00
CA HIS A 139 1.11 -3.02 -2.80
C HIS A 139 1.99 -2.28 -1.79
N ASN A 140 3.19 -2.78 -1.49
CA ASN A 140 4.10 -2.10 -0.57
C ASN A 140 4.49 -0.69 -1.06
N ARG A 141 4.77 -0.54 -2.37
CA ARG A 141 5.05 0.78 -2.96
C ARG A 141 3.88 1.75 -2.78
N LEU A 142 2.64 1.29 -2.95
CA LEU A 142 1.44 2.10 -2.78
C LEU A 142 1.24 2.51 -1.31
N ILE A 143 1.46 1.61 -0.37
CA ILE A 143 1.35 1.91 1.07
C ILE A 143 2.41 2.94 1.48
N ILE A 144 3.64 2.78 1.00
CA ILE A 144 4.72 3.75 1.21
C ILE A 144 4.34 5.12 0.62
N ALA A 145 3.80 5.16 -0.60
CA ALA A 145 3.36 6.40 -1.23
C ALA A 145 2.25 7.10 -0.43
N ILE A 146 1.24 6.36 0.05
CA ILE A 146 0.18 6.91 0.91
C ILE A 146 0.76 7.47 2.21
N LYS A 147 1.73 6.77 2.84
CA LYS A 147 2.35 7.23 4.08
C LYS A 147 3.16 8.51 3.86
N ARG A 148 3.88 8.59 2.74
CA ARG A 148 4.59 9.80 2.29
C ARG A 148 3.63 10.95 2.04
N PHE A 149 2.50 10.69 1.37
CA PHE A 149 1.46 11.69 1.13
C PHE A 149 0.84 12.20 2.44
N GLN A 150 0.49 11.29 3.37
CA GLN A 150 -0.03 11.64 4.69
C GLN A 150 0.94 12.54 5.46
N LYS A 151 2.24 12.22 5.40
CA LYS A 151 3.28 12.99 6.06
C LYS A 151 3.45 14.37 5.42
N TRP A 152 3.53 14.44 4.09
CA TRP A 152 3.60 15.69 3.35
C TRP A 152 2.42 16.62 3.64
N LEU A 153 1.19 16.08 3.65
CA LEU A 153 0.00 16.85 4.01
C LEU A 153 0.06 17.41 5.43
N ARG A 154 0.55 16.62 6.38
CA ARG A 154 0.68 17.05 7.78
C ARG A 154 1.75 18.12 7.94
N ASP A 155 2.94 17.88 7.39
CA ASP A 155 4.14 18.66 7.66
C ASP A 155 4.13 19.98 6.87
N GLU A 156 3.73 19.96 5.59
CA GLU A 156 3.77 21.15 4.71
C GLU A 156 2.43 21.86 4.59
N LYS A 157 1.32 21.12 4.56
CA LYS A 157 -0.02 21.69 4.30
C LYS A 157 -0.85 21.87 5.58
N GLN A 158 -0.39 21.34 6.71
CA GLN A 158 -1.15 21.31 7.97
C GLN A 158 -2.55 20.69 7.81
N ILE A 159 -2.64 19.65 6.96
CA ILE A 159 -3.87 18.89 6.68
C ILE A 159 -3.76 17.51 7.31
N ILE A 160 -4.78 17.11 8.08
CA ILE A 160 -4.86 15.75 8.63
C ILE A 160 -5.55 14.84 7.61
N TYR A 161 -4.81 13.85 7.14
CA TYR A 161 -5.33 12.78 6.30
C TYR A 161 -5.33 11.45 7.07
N GLU A 162 -6.49 10.81 7.14
CA GLU A 162 -6.64 9.46 7.68
C GLU A 162 -7.02 8.51 6.53
N PRO A 163 -6.09 7.69 6.04
CA PRO A 163 -6.39 6.75 4.97
C PRO A 163 -7.36 5.66 5.44
N SER A 164 -8.37 5.36 4.62
CA SER A 164 -9.29 4.26 4.87
C SER A 164 -8.75 2.96 4.27
N PHE A 165 -8.58 1.94 5.12
CA PHE A 165 -8.15 0.61 4.70
C PHE A 165 -9.30 -0.39 4.84
N LYS A 166 -9.56 -1.18 3.78
CA LYS A 166 -10.56 -2.25 3.84
C LYS A 166 -10.16 -3.42 4.74
N SER A 167 -8.85 -3.67 4.88
CA SER A 167 -8.34 -4.80 5.67
C SER A 167 -7.51 -4.31 6.86
N ARG A 168 -7.79 -4.92 8.02
CA ARG A 168 -7.10 -4.65 9.29
C ARG A 168 -5.59 -4.92 9.19
N ARG A 169 -5.18 -5.91 8.38
CA ARG A 169 -3.76 -6.25 8.17
C ARG A 169 -2.99 -5.09 7.52
N PHE A 170 -3.58 -4.43 6.53
CA PHE A 170 -2.94 -3.29 5.86
C PHE A 170 -2.84 -2.08 6.76
N ARG A 171 -3.86 -1.82 7.58
CA ARG A 171 -3.81 -0.75 8.58
C ARG A 171 -2.65 -0.95 9.55
N LYS A 172 -2.51 -2.16 10.12
CA LYS A 172 -1.40 -2.49 11.01
C LYS A 172 -0.03 -2.29 10.35
N TYR A 173 0.15 -2.79 9.13
CA TYR A 173 1.39 -2.60 8.36
C TYR A 173 1.68 -1.12 8.07
N PHE A 174 0.66 -0.33 7.75
CA PHE A 174 0.79 1.11 7.54
C PHE A 174 1.18 1.87 8.82
N ASP A 175 0.65 1.46 9.97
CA ASP A 175 0.93 2.09 11.26
C ASP A 175 2.36 1.78 11.73
N GLU A 176 2.84 0.54 11.50
CA GLU A 176 4.21 0.10 11.83
C GLU A 176 5.29 0.66 10.88
N LEU A 177 4.88 1.22 9.74
CA LEU A 177 5.79 1.77 8.72
C LEU A 177 6.45 3.08 9.20
N ASN A 178 7.65 2.94 9.77
CA ASN A 178 8.52 4.05 10.16
C ASN A 178 9.35 4.54 8.96
N LEU A 179 8.86 5.53 8.24
CA LEU A 179 9.61 6.18 7.16
C LEU A 179 10.63 7.18 7.72
N LYS A 180 11.92 6.94 7.47
CA LYS A 180 12.97 7.93 7.73
C LYS A 180 12.82 9.10 6.77
N LEU A 181 13.05 10.32 7.27
CA LEU A 181 12.89 11.58 6.52
C LEU A 181 13.89 11.75 5.37
N THR A 182 14.92 10.92 5.28
CA THR A 182 16.05 11.13 4.36
C THR A 182 15.91 10.43 3.01
N ASP A 183 14.83 9.71 2.76
CA ASP A 183 14.64 8.94 1.52
C ASP A 183 14.03 9.78 0.36
N TYR A 184 14.35 11.08 0.31
CA TYR A 184 13.98 12.00 -0.77
C TYR A 184 14.89 11.83 -2.00
#